data_AF-A0A319C7H9-F1
#
_entry.id   AF-A0A319C7H9-F1
#
_cell.length_a   1.000
_cell.length_b   1.000
_cell.length_c   1.000
_cell.angle_alpha   90.00
_cell.angle_beta   90.00
_cell.angle_gamma   90.00
#
_symmetry.space_group_name_H-M   'P 1'
#
loop_
_entity.id
_entity.type
_entity.pdbx_description
1 polymer ?
#
loop_
_entity_poly.entity_id
_entity_poly.type
_entity_poly.pdbx_seq_one_letter_code
_entity_poly.pdbx_strand_id
1 'polypeptide(L)'
;MAASIAPECNEIKEKYDTCFLKWYSEKYLRGNTTSNDCEELFTKYKTCLNVVLKEKGIDSMLEDARKSTTKEFDAETLRRG
;
A
#
# COMPACT_ATOMS: atom_id res chain seq x y z
N MET A 1 -12.08 -10.57 -3.32
CA MET A 1 -10.90 -9.79 -2.88
C MET A 1 -10.15 -10.59 -1.84
N ALA A 2 -8.85 -10.36 -1.66
CA ALA A 2 -8.09 -11.05 -0.62
C ALA A 2 -8.52 -10.54 0.77
N ALA A 3 -8.60 -11.44 1.75
CA ALA A 3 -8.81 -11.04 3.13
C ALA A 3 -7.61 -10.24 3.66
N SER A 4 -7.90 -9.28 4.54
CA SER A 4 -6.90 -8.60 5.36
C SER A 4 -6.39 -9.54 6.45
N ILE A 5 -5.16 -9.32 6.90
CA ILE A 5 -4.60 -9.93 8.12
C ILE A 5 -5.42 -9.56 9.38
N ALA A 6 -6.16 -8.46 9.29
CA ALA A 6 -7.07 -7.91 10.28
C ALA A 6 -8.51 -8.02 9.75
N PRO A 7 -9.31 -9.00 10.21
CA PRO A 7 -10.69 -9.18 9.75
C PRO A 7 -11.55 -7.91 9.87
N GLU A 8 -11.32 -7.10 10.88
CA GLU A 8 -11.96 -5.81 11.13
C GLU A 8 -11.66 -4.76 10.05
N CYS A 9 -10.56 -4.92 9.31
CA CYS A 9 -10.20 -4.04 8.19
C CYS A 9 -10.71 -4.55 6.83
N ASN A 10 -11.41 -5.69 6.77
CA ASN A 10 -11.83 -6.29 5.49
C ASN A 10 -12.77 -5.38 4.68
N GLU A 11 -13.75 -4.75 5.32
CA GLU A 11 -14.72 -3.92 4.62
C GLU A 11 -14.06 -2.70 3.96
N ILE A 12 -13.17 -2.00 4.70
CA ILE A 12 -12.47 -0.84 4.17
C ILE A 12 -11.41 -1.25 3.13
N LYS A 13 -10.79 -2.43 3.31
CA LYS A 13 -9.88 -3.01 2.31
C LYS A 13 -10.59 -3.25 0.99
N GLU A 14 -11.77 -3.87 1.02
CA GLU A 14 -12.53 -4.17 -0.21
C GLU A 14 -12.91 -2.89 -0.96
N LYS A 15 -13.35 -1.86 -0.24
CA LYS A 15 -13.65 -0.53 -0.82
C LYS A 15 -12.40 0.09 -1.46
N TYR A 16 -11.27 0.07 -0.76
CA TYR A 16 -10.00 0.58 -1.28
C TYR A 16 -9.53 -0.20 -2.51
N ASP A 17 -9.47 -1.53 -2.44
CA ASP A 17 -9.02 -2.40 -3.52
C ASP A 17 -9.92 -2.22 -4.76
N THR A 18 -11.23 -2.07 -4.59
CA THR A 18 -12.17 -1.81 -5.70
C THR A 18 -11.86 -0.47 -6.38
N CYS A 19 -11.67 0.59 -5.58
CA CYS A 19 -11.29 1.89 -6.10
C CYS A 19 -9.96 1.82 -6.84
N PHE A 20 -8.96 1.19 -6.22
CA PHE A 20 -7.61 1.07 -6.77
C PHE A 20 -7.59 0.32 -8.09
N LEU A 21 -8.28 -0.82 -8.21
CA LEU A 21 -8.33 -1.60 -9.45
C LEU A 21 -8.97 -0.82 -10.61
N LYS A 22 -10.02 -0.04 -10.31
CA LYS A 22 -10.65 0.85 -11.30
C LYS A 22 -9.69 1.95 -11.73
N TRP A 23 -9.10 2.67 -10.78
CA TRP A 23 -8.11 3.71 -11.06
C TRP A 23 -6.91 3.17 -11.83
N TYR A 24 -6.40 2.00 -11.44
CA TYR A 24 -5.27 1.35 -12.08
C TYR A 24 -5.56 1.04 -13.55
N SER A 25 -6.73 0.45 -13.83
CA SER A 25 -7.12 0.05 -15.19
C SER A 25 -7.49 1.24 -16.09
N GLU A 26 -8.20 2.23 -15.54
CA GLU A 26 -8.78 3.32 -16.33
C GLU A 26 -7.88 4.56 -16.44
N LYS A 27 -6.97 4.77 -15.47
CA LYS A 27 -6.14 5.97 -15.35
C LYS A 27 -4.66 5.61 -15.49
N TYR A 28 -4.13 4.83 -14.54
CA TYR A 28 -2.69 4.56 -14.45
C TYR A 28 -2.16 3.89 -15.72
N LEU A 29 -2.77 2.77 -16.15
CA LEU A 29 -2.36 2.06 -17.37
C LEU A 29 -2.56 2.87 -18.66
N ARG A 30 -3.36 3.93 -18.61
CA ARG A 30 -3.58 4.85 -19.75
C ARG A 30 -2.73 6.12 -19.68
N GLY A 31 -1.76 6.16 -18.76
CA GLY A 31 -0.82 7.28 -18.61
C GLY A 31 -1.35 8.47 -17.81
N ASN A 32 -2.52 8.36 -17.17
CA ASN A 32 -3.04 9.38 -16.26
C ASN A 32 -2.74 8.98 -14.82
N THR A 33 -1.72 9.62 -14.21
CA THR A 33 -1.18 9.24 -12.90
C THR A 33 -1.36 10.29 -11.82
N THR A 34 -1.91 11.46 -12.15
CA THR A 34 -2.00 12.61 -11.23
C THR A 34 -3.22 12.57 -10.32
N SER A 35 -4.11 11.59 -10.49
CA SER A 35 -5.37 11.55 -9.77
C SER A 35 -5.28 10.71 -8.49
N ASN A 36 -5.75 11.29 -7.37
CA ASN A 36 -5.74 10.69 -6.03
C ASN A 36 -7.12 10.14 -5.62
N ASP A 37 -7.85 9.53 -6.55
CA ASP A 37 -9.26 9.12 -6.37
C ASP A 37 -9.48 8.20 -5.16
N CYS A 38 -8.46 7.44 -4.75
CA CYS A 38 -8.55 6.44 -3.69
C CYS A 38 -7.80 6.82 -2.41
N GLU A 39 -7.26 8.04 -2.31
CA GLU A 39 -6.39 8.46 -1.20
C GLU A 39 -7.09 8.40 0.17
N GLU A 40 -8.35 8.82 0.23
CA GLU A 40 -9.13 8.78 1.48
C GLU A 40 -9.37 7.33 1.94
N LEU A 41 -9.74 6.45 1.01
CA LEU A 41 -9.96 5.03 1.28
C LEU A 41 -8.67 4.35 1.72
N PHE A 42 -7.56 4.67 1.04
CA PHE A 42 -6.25 4.18 1.41
C PHE A 42 -5.85 4.60 2.81
N THR A 43 -6.05 5.88 3.16
CA THR A 43 -5.70 6.41 4.48
C THR A 43 -6.49 5.72 5.58
N LYS A 44 -7.79 5.48 5.38
CA LYS A 44 -8.65 4.75 6.31
C LYS A 44 -8.19 3.29 6.48
N TYR A 45 -7.94 2.58 5.37
CA TYR A 45 -7.44 1.21 5.41
C TYR A 45 -6.06 1.11 6.08
N LYS A 46 -5.12 1.99 5.71
CA LYS A 46 -3.76 2.04 6.29
C LYS A 46 -3.79 2.30 7.79
N THR A 47 -4.65 3.20 8.24
CA THR A 47 -4.83 3.48 9.67
C THR A 47 -5.32 2.26 10.42
N CYS A 48 -6.34 1.57 9.90
CA CYS A 48 -6.85 0.32 10.48
C CYS A 48 -5.74 -0.74 10.57
N LEU A 49 -5.00 -0.94 9.47
CA LEU A 49 -3.96 -1.95 9.39
C LEU A 49 -2.80 -1.66 10.36
N ASN A 50 -2.37 -0.41 10.49
CA ASN A 50 -1.26 -0.02 11.36
C ASN A 50 -1.49 -0.31 12.85
N VAL A 51 -2.75 -0.27 13.31
CA VAL A 51 -3.08 -0.66 14.68
C VAL A 51 -2.76 -2.14 14.90
N VAL A 52 -3.25 -2.99 14.01
CA VAL A 52 -3.09 -4.44 14.12
C VAL A 52 -1.64 -4.88 13.93
N LEU A 53 -0.89 -4.22 13.04
CA LEU A 53 0.52 -4.50 12.84
C LEU A 53 1.35 -4.26 14.11
N LYS A 54 1.02 -3.19 14.86
CA LYS A 54 1.65 -2.89 16.16
C LYS A 54 1.24 -3.88 17.23
N GLU A 55 -0.03 -4.23 17.32
CA GLU A 55 -0.52 -5.23 18.28
C GLU A 55 0.10 -6.61 18.06
N LYS A 56 0.36 -6.98 16.79
CA LYS A 56 1.05 -8.23 16.44
C LYS A 56 2.58 -8.14 16.60
N GLY A 57 3.15 -6.98 16.89
CA GLY A 57 4.58 -6.78 17.06
C GLY A 57 5.42 -7.00 15.79
N ILE A 58 4.80 -6.92 14.61
CA ILE A 58 5.48 -7.13 13.32
C ILE A 58 5.79 -5.82 12.60
N ASP A 59 5.42 -4.68 13.17
CA ASP A 59 5.62 -3.35 12.61
C ASP A 59 7.11 -3.02 12.43
N SER A 60 7.96 -3.33 13.41
CA SER A 60 9.42 -3.11 13.29
C SER A 60 10.03 -3.92 12.16
N MET A 61 9.70 -5.21 12.06
CA MET A 61 10.21 -6.08 11.00
C MET A 61 9.76 -5.61 9.61
N LEU A 62 8.52 -5.16 9.50
CA LEU A 62 7.97 -4.62 8.27
C LEU A 62 8.66 -3.31 7.86
N GLU A 63 8.93 -2.41 8.82
CA GLU A 63 9.65 -1.16 8.56
C GLU A 63 11.11 -1.41 8.15
N ASP A 64 11.79 -2.36 8.78
CA ASP A 64 13.16 -2.74 8.41
C ASP A 64 13.20 -3.33 6.99
N ALA A 65 12.25 -4.20 6.64
CA ALA A 65 12.12 -4.75 5.29
C ALA A 65 11.81 -3.67 4.22
N ARG A 66 11.00 -2.66 4.57
CA ARG A 66 10.73 -1.51 3.68
C ARG A 66 11.98 -0.68 3.43
N LYS A 67 12.80 -0.46 4.46
CA LYS A 67 14.06 0.31 4.37
C LYS A 67 15.17 -0.45 3.64
N SER A 68 15.26 -1.77 3.80
CA SER A 68 16.28 -2.56 3.08
C SER A 68 16.05 -2.53 1.58
N THR A 69 14.79 -2.69 1.15
CA THR A 69 14.39 -2.69 -0.27
C THR A 69 14.72 -1.37 -0.98
N THR A 70 14.58 -0.23 -0.30
CA THR A 70 14.90 1.09 -0.88
C THR A 70 16.41 1.29 -1.02
N LYS A 71 17.20 0.90 -0.01
CA LYS A 71 18.66 1.06 -0.03
C LYS A 71 19.35 0.25 -1.13
N GLU A 72 18.84 -0.95 -1.44
CA GLU A 72 19.39 -1.79 -2.51
C GLU A 72 18.97 -1.27 -3.90
N PHE A 73 17.74 -0.80 -4.05
CA PHE A 73 17.24 -0.24 -5.31
C PHE A 73 17.88 1.11 -5.67
N ASP A 74 18.11 1.98 -4.68
CA ASP A 74 18.81 3.26 -4.88
C ASP A 74 20.29 3.03 -5.26
N ALA A 75 20.96 2.04 -4.66
CA ALA A 75 22.36 1.72 -4.95
C ALA A 75 22.57 1.11 -6.35
N GLU A 76 21.62 0.31 -6.84
CA GLU A 76 21.65 -0.27 -8.20
C GLU A 76 21.30 0.79 -9.27
N THR A 77 20.32 1.66 -8.97
CA THR A 77 19.87 2.72 -9.90
C THR A 77 20.93 3.82 -10.07
N LEU A 78 21.65 4.20 -9.00
CA LEU A 78 22.75 5.18 -9.09
C LEU A 78 23.98 4.67 -9.84
N ARG A 79 24.15 3.34 -9.99
CA ARG A 79 25.28 2.75 -10.74
C ARG A 79 25.02 2.65 -12.25
N ARG A 80 23.78 2.81 -12.69
CA ARG A 80 23.38 2.73 -14.10
C ARG A 80 23.07 4.11 -14.72
N GLY A 81 23.21 5.18 -13.95
CA GLY A 81 23.07 6.58 -14.40
C GLY A 81 24.41 7.21 -14.76
#